data_AF-A0A133U7G5-F1
#
_entry.id   AF-A0A133U7G5-F1
#
_cell.length_a   1.000
_cell.length_b   1.000
_cell.length_c   1.000
_cell.angle_alpha   90.00
_cell.angle_beta   90.00
_cell.angle_gamma   90.00
#
_symmetry.space_group_name_H-M   'P 1'
#
loop_
_entity.id
_entity.type
_entity.pdbx_description
1 polymer ?
#
loop_
_entity_poly.entity_id
_entity_poly.type
_entity_poly.pdbx_seq_one_letter_code
_entity_poly.pdbx_strand_id
1 'polypeptide(L)'
;MKKVEVIQDFPEVELVGRKLGPFKEGEEVEVRPWEASILEERDFARPVRDFSLTGIRKVLIREEKSSRLEELPSSFYRTVSREVRRLRERGEIEKAGEVEEAVESLVNFRIQKLARMIISSVDPGEIPAEEQVLANLLAQTLSFWEHSVGRVFEKNIDKEAGIHAKKVWRNIQGIVGEQADIQG
;
A
#
# COMPACT_ATOMS: atom_id res chain seq x y z
N MET A 1 -7.93 17.56 3.06
CA MET A 1 -7.61 18.44 4.22
C MET A 1 -7.37 17.54 5.43
N LYS A 2 -6.72 18.01 6.50
CA LYS A 2 -6.52 17.26 7.75
C LYS A 2 -7.16 18.04 8.90
N LYS A 3 -7.97 17.34 9.70
CA LYS A 3 -8.64 17.90 10.87
C LYS A 3 -7.73 17.79 12.09
N VAL A 4 -7.53 18.91 12.78
CA VAL A 4 -6.73 19.01 14.02
C VAL A 4 -7.50 19.81 15.06
N GLU A 5 -7.26 19.52 16.32
CA GLU A 5 -7.75 20.30 17.46
C GLU A 5 -6.63 21.19 17.96
N VAL A 6 -6.89 22.49 18.04
CA VAL A 6 -5.93 23.50 18.48
C VAL A 6 -5.80 23.42 19.99
N ILE A 7 -4.58 23.27 20.51
CA ILE A 7 -4.31 23.09 21.95
C ILE A 7 -3.76 24.34 22.63
N GLN A 8 -3.45 25.38 21.86
CA GLN A 8 -3.07 26.71 22.34
C GLN A 8 -3.34 27.73 21.23
N ASP A 9 -3.66 28.97 21.61
CA ASP A 9 -3.95 30.05 20.66
C ASP A 9 -2.83 30.20 19.61
N PHE A 10 -3.20 30.20 18.33
CA PHE A 10 -2.29 30.36 17.20
C PHE A 10 -2.60 31.65 16.45
N PRO A 11 -1.65 32.58 16.30
CA PRO A 11 -1.90 33.85 15.62
C PRO A 11 -2.11 33.66 14.11
N GLU A 12 -2.64 34.68 13.43
CA GLU A 12 -2.64 34.69 11.98
C GLU A 12 -1.20 34.83 11.46
N VAL A 13 -0.77 33.91 10.60
CA VAL A 13 0.55 33.92 9.97
C VAL A 13 0.38 33.86 8.46
N GLU A 14 1.13 34.69 7.73
CA GLU A 14 1.20 34.64 6.27
C GLU A 14 2.33 33.71 5.82
N LEU A 15 1.98 32.64 5.11
CA LEU A 15 2.89 31.64 4.56
C LEU A 15 2.73 31.58 3.04
N VAL A 16 3.73 32.07 2.32
CA VAL A 16 3.82 32.02 0.84
C VAL A 16 2.52 32.55 0.18
N GLY A 17 2.05 33.72 0.61
CA GLY A 17 0.85 34.37 0.09
C GLY A 17 -0.48 33.74 0.53
N ARG A 18 -0.47 32.90 1.58
CA ARG A 18 -1.67 32.32 2.20
C ARG A 18 -1.70 32.64 3.68
N LYS A 19 -2.89 32.89 4.22
CA LYS A 19 -3.08 33.07 5.66
C LYS A 19 -3.37 31.72 6.32
N LEU A 20 -2.67 31.43 7.41
CA LEU A 20 -2.91 30.32 8.31
C LEU A 20 -3.29 30.91 9.68
N GLY A 21 -4.40 30.43 10.26
CA GLY A 21 -4.95 31.04 11.46
C GLY A 21 -5.72 32.35 11.16
N PRO A 22 -6.08 33.11 12.19
CA PRO A 22 -5.86 32.81 13.62
C PRO A 22 -6.73 31.64 14.08
N PHE A 23 -6.22 30.84 15.03
CA PHE A 23 -6.96 29.73 15.65
C PHE A 23 -7.00 29.88 17.16
N LYS A 24 -8.10 29.47 17.78
CA LYS A 24 -8.27 29.51 19.24
C LYS A 24 -8.07 28.15 19.89
N GLU A 25 -7.57 28.14 21.12
CA GLU A 25 -7.53 26.92 21.94
C GLU A 25 -8.91 26.23 21.99
N GLY A 26 -8.92 24.92 21.78
CA GLY A 26 -10.12 24.07 21.72
C GLY A 26 -10.84 24.06 20.37
N GLU A 27 -10.40 24.84 19.38
CA GLU A 27 -11.01 24.87 18.05
C GLU A 27 -10.60 23.66 17.20
N GLU A 28 -11.56 23.00 16.56
CA GLU A 28 -11.28 21.99 15.54
C GLU A 28 -11.23 22.63 14.16
N VAL A 29 -10.06 22.58 13.51
CA VAL A 29 -9.81 23.22 12.22
C VAL A 29 -9.37 22.21 11.17
N GLU A 30 -9.78 22.45 9.92
CA GLU A 30 -9.26 21.74 8.76
C GLU A 30 -8.16 22.54 8.09
N VAL A 31 -6.96 21.98 8.08
CA VAL A 31 -5.77 22.59 7.47
C VAL A 31 -5.15 21.64 6.46
N ARG A 32 -4.17 22.11 5.69
CA ARG A 32 -3.43 21.24 4.77
C ARG A 32 -2.58 20.24 5.58
N PRO A 33 -2.30 19.04 5.04
CA PRO A 33 -1.51 18.04 5.75
C PRO A 33 -0.13 18.53 6.22
N TRP A 34 0.51 19.42 5.47
CA TRP A 34 1.79 20.02 5.85
C TRP A 34 1.63 21.08 6.95
N GLU A 35 0.55 21.87 6.94
CA GLU A 35 0.21 22.85 7.99
C GLU A 35 -0.06 22.11 9.31
N ALA A 36 -0.91 21.07 9.27
CA ALA A 36 -1.17 20.22 10.42
C ALA A 36 0.12 19.57 10.97
N SER A 37 1.01 19.12 10.08
CA SER A 37 2.27 18.50 10.49
C SER A 37 3.14 19.46 11.30
N ILE A 38 3.21 20.74 10.92
CA ILE A 38 3.98 21.78 11.61
C ILE A 38 3.31 22.17 12.92
N LEU A 39 1.98 22.34 12.91
CA LEU A 39 1.21 22.67 14.12
C LEU A 39 1.34 21.58 15.18
N GLU A 40 1.33 20.31 14.77
CA GLU A 40 1.54 19.15 15.65
C GLU A 40 2.98 19.03 16.16
N GLU A 41 3.97 19.38 15.33
CA GLU A 41 5.40 19.37 15.71
C GLU A 41 5.75 20.43 16.75
N ARG A 42 5.02 21.53 16.76
CA ARG A 42 5.23 22.65 17.67
C ARG A 42 4.20 22.73 18.79
N ASP A 43 3.46 21.63 18.99
CA ASP A 43 2.43 21.51 20.03
C ASP A 43 1.38 22.64 19.99
N PHE A 44 1.04 23.17 18.81
CA PHE A 44 -0.08 24.10 18.62
C PHE A 44 -1.40 23.38 18.33
N ALA A 45 -1.33 22.18 17.79
CA ALA A 45 -2.51 21.36 17.54
C ALA A 45 -2.22 19.88 17.82
N ARG A 46 -3.28 19.12 18.09
CA ARG A 46 -3.24 17.66 18.17
C ARG A 46 -4.16 17.05 17.10
N PRO A 47 -3.87 15.83 16.64
CA PRO A 47 -4.81 15.13 15.78
C PRO A 47 -6.14 14.89 16.52
N VAL A 48 -7.27 15.05 15.82
CA VAL A 48 -8.60 14.74 16.39
C VAL A 48 -8.78 13.24 16.63
N ARG A 49 -8.10 12.39 15.83
CA ARG A 49 -8.13 10.93 16.05
C ARG A 49 -7.21 10.55 17.22
N ASP A 50 -7.65 9.58 18.01
CA ASP A 50 -6.87 9.00 19.11
C ASP A 50 -5.75 8.11 18.57
N PHE A 51 -4.50 8.55 18.76
CA PHE A 51 -3.28 7.81 18.42
C PHE A 51 -2.59 7.20 19.64
N SER A 52 -3.23 7.19 20.80
CA SER A 52 -2.77 6.41 21.94
C SER A 52 -2.80 4.92 21.62
N LEU A 53 -2.15 4.12 22.47
CA LEU A 53 -2.23 2.65 22.41
C LEU A 53 -3.69 2.16 22.32
N THR A 54 -4.61 2.76 23.08
CA THR A 54 -6.03 2.40 23.04
C THR A 54 -6.66 2.72 21.68
N GLY A 55 -6.35 3.89 21.12
CA GLY A 55 -6.78 4.29 19.79
C GLY A 55 -6.29 3.35 18.70
N ILE A 56 -5.00 2.99 18.74
CA ILE A 56 -4.37 2.07 17.80
C ILE A 56 -4.97 0.66 17.92
N ARG A 57 -5.18 0.15 19.14
CA ARG A 57 -5.85 -1.15 19.36
C ARG A 57 -7.28 -1.16 18.80
N LYS A 58 -8.02 -0.06 18.90
CA LYS A 58 -9.36 0.06 18.28
C LYS A 58 -9.27 0.00 16.75
N VAL A 59 -8.27 0.64 16.14
CA VAL A 59 -8.02 0.56 14.70
C VAL A 59 -7.68 -0.87 14.31
N LEU A 60 -6.76 -1.53 15.03
CA LEU A 60 -6.36 -2.91 14.81
C LEU A 60 -7.56 -3.88 14.83
N ILE A 61 -8.41 -3.78 15.84
CA ILE A 61 -9.60 -4.65 15.96
C ILE A 61 -10.57 -4.44 14.80
N ARG A 62 -10.76 -3.18 14.34
CA ARG A 62 -11.60 -2.91 13.16
C ARG A 62 -10.97 -3.48 11.91
N GLU A 63 -9.66 -3.31 11.75
CA GLU A 63 -8.91 -3.87 10.63
C GLU A 63 -9.06 -5.39 10.60
N GLU A 64 -8.80 -6.09 11.70
CA GLU A 64 -8.91 -7.55 11.77
C GLU A 64 -10.30 -8.07 11.35
N LYS A 65 -11.37 -7.40 11.79
CA LYS A 65 -12.75 -7.81 11.49
C LYS A 65 -13.21 -7.44 10.09
N SER A 66 -12.61 -6.43 9.48
CA SER A 66 -13.01 -5.91 8.18
C SER A 66 -12.46 -6.78 7.05
N SER A 67 -13.29 -7.07 6.05
CA SER A 67 -12.84 -7.75 4.83
C SER A 67 -12.14 -6.80 3.84
N ARG A 68 -12.25 -5.49 4.07
CA ARG A 68 -11.64 -4.42 3.30
C ARG A 68 -10.61 -3.69 4.16
N LEU A 69 -9.80 -2.83 3.54
CA LEU A 69 -8.91 -1.94 4.28
C LEU A 69 -9.75 -0.92 5.04
N GLU A 70 -9.48 -0.76 6.33
CA GLU A 70 -10.06 0.34 7.09
C GLU A 70 -9.41 1.67 6.66
N GLU A 71 -10.18 2.75 6.77
CA GLU A 71 -9.68 4.07 6.39
C GLU A 71 -8.67 4.58 7.44
N LEU A 72 -7.44 4.76 7.01
CA LEU A 72 -6.38 5.37 7.81
C LEU A 72 -6.10 6.80 7.33
N PRO A 73 -5.81 7.74 8.24
CA PRO A 73 -5.34 9.06 7.84
C PRO A 73 -4.05 8.94 7.04
N SER A 74 -3.86 9.80 6.04
CA SER A 74 -2.63 9.82 5.23
C SER A 74 -1.36 10.06 6.04
N SER A 75 -1.47 10.66 7.24
CA SER A 75 -0.35 10.87 8.15
C SER A 75 -0.19 9.79 9.23
N PHE A 76 -0.94 8.68 9.16
CA PHE A 76 -1.05 7.70 10.24
C PHE A 76 0.31 7.23 10.77
N TYR A 77 1.15 6.66 9.90
CA TYR A 77 2.45 6.11 10.30
C TYR A 77 3.38 7.17 10.88
N ARG A 78 3.38 8.37 10.29
CA ARG A 78 4.17 9.50 10.81
C ARG A 78 3.70 9.93 12.19
N THR A 79 2.39 10.04 12.41
CA THR A 79 1.82 10.44 13.70
C THR A 79 2.11 9.40 14.78
N VAL A 80 1.94 8.11 14.46
CA VAL A 80 2.28 6.99 15.37
C VAL A 80 3.76 6.98 15.72
N SER A 81 4.64 7.13 14.73
CA SER A 81 6.10 7.18 14.95
C SER A 81 6.50 8.30 15.91
N ARG A 82 5.86 9.47 15.80
CA ARG A 82 6.07 10.57 16.75
C ARG A 82 5.59 10.23 18.15
N GLU A 83 4.45 9.55 18.31
CA GLU A 83 3.96 9.15 19.62
C GLU A 83 4.88 8.13 20.30
N VAL A 84 5.36 7.13 19.56
CA VAL A 84 6.38 6.18 20.04
C VAL A 84 7.64 6.94 20.52
N ARG A 85 8.11 7.91 19.74
CA ARG A 85 9.26 8.74 20.12
C ARG A 85 8.99 9.54 21.40
N ARG A 86 7.83 10.19 21.50
CA ARG A 86 7.43 10.94 22.71
C ARG A 86 7.37 10.04 23.94
N LEU A 87 6.80 8.84 23.83
CA LEU A 87 6.77 7.86 24.93
C LEU A 87 8.19 7.49 25.38
N ARG A 88 9.11 7.26 24.44
CA ARG A 88 10.51 6.97 24.75
C ARG A 88 11.21 8.13 25.44
N GLU A 89 10.99 9.36 24.97
CA GLU A 89 11.55 10.57 25.57
C GLU A 89 11.04 10.81 27.01
N ARG A 90 9.81 10.35 27.32
CA ARG A 90 9.24 10.35 28.67
C ARG A 90 9.69 9.18 29.56
N GLY A 91 10.54 8.28 29.03
CA GLY A 91 10.98 7.07 29.74
C GLY A 91 9.93 5.95 29.79
N GLU A 92 8.83 6.07 29.04
CA GLU A 92 7.75 5.08 28.97
C GLU A 92 8.05 4.01 27.91
N ILE A 93 9.19 3.33 28.05
CA ILE A 93 9.73 2.39 27.05
C ILE A 93 8.78 1.21 26.80
N GLU A 94 8.18 0.66 27.85
CA GLU A 94 7.24 -0.47 27.75
C GLU A 94 6.01 -0.09 26.91
N LYS A 95 5.38 1.05 27.19
CA LYS A 95 4.24 1.55 26.41
C LYS A 95 4.61 1.84 24.96
N ALA A 96 5.82 2.35 24.72
CA ALA A 96 6.31 2.55 23.35
C ALA A 96 6.38 1.20 22.60
N GLY A 97 6.88 0.15 23.26
CA GLY A 97 6.89 -1.22 22.71
C GLY A 97 5.49 -1.75 22.43
N GLU A 98 4.53 -1.58 23.35
CA GLU A 98 3.14 -2.00 23.12
C GLU A 98 2.50 -1.30 21.92
N VAL A 99 2.82 -0.02 21.69
CA VAL A 99 2.36 0.72 20.50
C VAL A 99 2.98 0.14 19.24
N GLU A 100 4.29 -0.15 19.24
CA GLU A 100 4.99 -0.74 18.10
C GLU A 100 4.42 -2.12 17.74
N GLU A 101 4.20 -2.99 18.73
CA GLU A 101 3.61 -4.32 18.52
C GLU A 101 2.19 -4.26 17.93
N ALA A 102 1.37 -3.31 18.41
CA ALA A 102 0.03 -3.10 17.87
C ALA A 102 0.06 -2.62 16.42
N VAL A 103 1.03 -1.76 16.07
CA VAL A 103 1.21 -1.24 14.72
C VAL A 103 1.76 -2.30 13.79
N GLU A 104 2.71 -3.12 14.23
CA GLU A 104 3.23 -4.26 13.46
C GLU A 104 2.10 -5.24 13.12
N SER A 105 1.27 -5.57 14.11
CA SER A 105 0.08 -6.40 13.91
C SER A 105 -0.89 -5.79 12.88
N LEU A 106 -1.13 -4.48 12.98
CA LEU A 106 -1.98 -3.75 12.03
C LEU A 106 -1.41 -3.82 10.61
N VAL A 107 -0.11 -3.56 10.46
CA VAL A 107 0.60 -3.61 9.18
C VAL A 107 0.52 -5.01 8.58
N ASN A 108 0.70 -6.07 9.37
CA ASN A 108 0.60 -7.45 8.89
C ASN A 108 -0.78 -7.76 8.29
N PHE A 109 -1.87 -7.36 8.96
CA PHE A 109 -3.22 -7.51 8.39
C PHE A 109 -3.38 -6.73 7.09
N ARG A 110 -2.89 -5.48 7.06
CA ARG A 110 -3.04 -4.61 5.89
C ARG A 110 -2.22 -5.10 4.70
N ILE A 111 -1.01 -5.62 4.90
CA ILE A 111 -0.20 -6.23 3.83
C ILE A 111 -0.96 -7.38 3.17
N GLN A 112 -1.57 -8.28 3.96
CA GLN A 112 -2.34 -9.40 3.42
C GLN A 112 -3.53 -8.93 2.59
N LYS A 113 -4.25 -7.90 3.06
CA LYS A 113 -5.39 -7.32 2.34
C LYS A 113 -4.95 -6.62 1.06
N LEU A 114 -3.90 -5.80 1.12
CA LEU A 114 -3.32 -5.12 -0.05
C LEU A 114 -2.92 -6.14 -1.11
N ALA A 115 -2.19 -7.20 -0.74
CA ALA A 115 -1.80 -8.26 -1.67
C ALA A 115 -3.02 -8.89 -2.34
N ARG A 116 -4.06 -9.23 -1.57
CA ARG A 116 -5.31 -9.79 -2.11
C ARG A 116 -6.01 -8.84 -3.07
N MET A 117 -6.08 -7.55 -2.74
CA MET A 117 -6.73 -6.53 -3.59
C MET A 117 -5.97 -6.36 -4.91
N ILE A 118 -4.63 -6.30 -4.86
CA ILE A 118 -3.78 -6.19 -6.05
C ILE A 118 -3.95 -7.40 -6.95
N ILE A 119 -3.89 -8.63 -6.40
CA ILE A 119 -4.14 -9.86 -7.16
C ILE A 119 -5.53 -9.84 -7.82
N SER A 120 -6.52 -9.29 -7.12
CA SER A 120 -7.90 -9.20 -7.61
C SER A 120 -8.14 -7.99 -8.54
N SER A 121 -7.11 -7.20 -8.83
CA SER A 121 -7.22 -5.93 -9.60
C SER A 121 -8.27 -4.97 -9.04
N VAL A 122 -8.47 -4.97 -7.73
CA VAL A 122 -9.39 -4.05 -7.03
C VAL A 122 -8.60 -2.83 -6.58
N ASP A 123 -9.11 -1.64 -6.89
CA ASP A 123 -8.53 -0.38 -6.43
C ASP A 123 -8.54 -0.33 -4.88
N PRO A 124 -7.37 -0.17 -4.22
CA PRO A 124 -7.29 -0.02 -2.77
C PRO A 124 -7.98 1.25 -2.24
N GLY A 125 -8.32 2.21 -3.11
CA GLY A 125 -8.89 3.48 -2.71
C GLY A 125 -7.85 4.37 -2.02
N GLU A 126 -8.29 5.23 -1.12
CA GLU A 126 -7.39 6.12 -0.37
C GLU A 126 -6.64 5.35 0.71
N ILE A 127 -5.36 5.07 0.47
CA ILE A 127 -4.42 4.46 1.41
C ILE A 127 -3.29 5.44 1.77
N PRO A 128 -2.64 5.28 2.94
CA PRO A 128 -1.43 6.05 3.28
C PRO A 128 -0.35 5.96 2.20
N ALA A 129 0.44 7.02 2.05
CA ALA A 129 1.45 7.11 0.99
C ALA A 129 2.49 5.97 1.08
N GLU A 130 2.84 5.57 2.29
CA GLU A 130 3.75 4.45 2.56
C GLU A 130 3.18 3.13 2.00
N GLU A 131 1.87 2.90 2.15
CA GLU A 131 1.20 1.73 1.60
C GLU A 131 1.02 1.80 0.08
N GLN A 132 0.84 3.00 -0.47
CA GLN A 132 0.77 3.18 -1.93
C GLN A 132 2.08 2.77 -2.60
N VAL A 133 3.22 3.10 -1.99
CA VAL A 133 4.54 2.66 -2.46
C VAL A 133 4.62 1.13 -2.47
N LEU A 134 4.21 0.48 -1.38
CA LEU A 134 4.20 -0.98 -1.29
C LEU A 134 3.27 -1.59 -2.34
N ALA A 135 2.05 -1.06 -2.49
CA ALA A 135 1.07 -1.57 -3.45
C ALA A 135 1.60 -1.51 -4.89
N ASN A 136 2.22 -0.39 -5.26
CA ASN A 136 2.84 -0.22 -6.57
C ASN A 136 3.98 -1.22 -6.80
N LEU A 137 4.84 -1.45 -5.80
CA LEU A 137 5.93 -2.42 -5.88
C LEU A 137 5.42 -3.86 -6.02
N LEU A 138 4.41 -4.24 -5.26
CA LEU A 138 3.78 -5.55 -5.34
C LEU A 138 3.13 -5.77 -6.70
N ALA A 139 2.36 -4.80 -7.19
CA ALA A 139 1.72 -4.89 -8.50
C ALA A 139 2.74 -5.08 -9.64
N GLN A 140 3.84 -4.32 -9.62
CA GLN A 140 4.93 -4.48 -10.60
C GLN A 140 5.59 -5.85 -10.51
N THR A 141 5.87 -6.32 -9.29
CA THR A 141 6.52 -7.62 -9.06
C THR A 141 5.66 -8.77 -9.54
N LEU A 142 4.35 -8.73 -9.23
CA LEU A 142 3.39 -9.73 -9.68
C LEU A 142 3.25 -9.72 -11.21
N SER A 143 3.11 -8.54 -11.82
CA SER A 143 3.02 -8.41 -13.28
C SER A 143 4.28 -8.96 -13.97
N PHE A 144 5.46 -8.68 -13.43
CA PHE A 144 6.72 -9.22 -13.94
C PHE A 144 6.79 -10.75 -13.82
N TRP A 145 6.35 -11.30 -12.69
CA TRP A 145 6.29 -12.73 -12.47
C TRP A 145 5.33 -13.42 -13.44
N GLU A 146 4.10 -12.92 -13.56
CA GLU A 146 3.08 -13.43 -14.47
C GLU A 146 3.58 -13.44 -15.92
N HIS A 147 4.19 -12.34 -16.36
CA HIS A 147 4.79 -12.27 -17.69
C HIS A 147 5.95 -13.26 -17.87
N SER A 148 6.79 -13.42 -16.84
CA SER A 148 7.92 -14.36 -16.89
C SER A 148 7.46 -15.81 -16.96
N VAL A 149 6.40 -16.17 -16.23
CA VAL A 149 5.75 -17.48 -16.30
C VAL A 149 5.10 -17.69 -17.66
N GLY A 150 4.37 -16.70 -18.19
CA GLY A 150 3.74 -16.76 -19.51
C GLY A 150 4.76 -17.12 -20.61
N ARG A 151 5.94 -16.49 -20.59
CA ARG A 151 7.03 -16.77 -21.55
C ARG A 151 7.57 -18.21 -21.49
N VAL A 152 7.49 -18.88 -20.35
CA VAL A 152 7.87 -20.31 -20.25
C VAL A 152 6.94 -21.16 -21.10
N PHE A 153 5.64 -20.85 -21.08
CA PHE A 153 4.63 -21.59 -21.82
C PHE A 153 4.58 -21.21 -23.30
N GLU A 154 4.79 -19.94 -23.66
CA GLU A 154 4.90 -19.50 -25.06
C GLU A 154 6.06 -20.19 -25.79
N LYS A 155 7.23 -20.29 -25.15
CA LYS A 155 8.41 -20.98 -25.74
C LYS A 155 8.20 -22.48 -25.96
N ASN A 156 7.25 -23.10 -25.29
CA ASN A 156 6.91 -24.50 -25.49
C ASN A 156 5.96 -24.69 -26.69
N ILE A 157 5.03 -23.75 -26.91
CA ILE A 157 4.13 -23.78 -28.07
C ILE A 157 4.93 -23.66 -29.38
N ASP A 158 5.91 -22.77 -29.46
CA ASP A 158 6.73 -22.62 -30.68
C ASP A 158 7.60 -23.85 -30.97
N LYS A 159 8.08 -24.53 -29.92
CA LYS A 159 8.84 -25.78 -30.05
C LYS A 159 7.94 -26.95 -30.48
N GLU A 160 6.75 -27.08 -29.89
CA GLU A 160 5.79 -28.12 -30.26
C GLU A 160 5.22 -27.90 -31.66
N ALA A 161 4.88 -26.66 -32.03
CA ALA A 161 4.46 -26.29 -33.38
C ALA A 161 5.57 -26.55 -34.41
N GLY A 162 6.83 -26.24 -34.08
CA GLY A 162 7.98 -26.55 -34.93
C GLY A 162 8.24 -28.06 -35.09
N ILE A 163 8.03 -28.86 -34.04
CA ILE A 163 8.13 -30.33 -34.09
C ILE A 163 6.96 -30.93 -34.88
N HIS A 164 5.73 -30.46 -34.67
CA HIS A 164 4.55 -30.91 -35.42
C HIS A 164 4.68 -30.56 -36.90
N ALA A 165 5.11 -29.33 -37.24
CA ALA A 165 5.36 -28.93 -38.62
C ALA A 165 6.44 -29.81 -39.28
N LYS A 166 7.57 -30.07 -38.60
CA LYS A 166 8.61 -30.97 -39.13
C LYS A 166 8.12 -32.40 -39.32
N LYS A 167 7.28 -32.91 -38.41
CA LYS A 167 6.71 -34.27 -38.50
C LYS A 167 5.69 -34.39 -39.64
N VAL A 168 4.86 -33.37 -39.83
CA VAL A 168 3.91 -33.29 -40.96
C VAL A 168 4.65 -33.23 -42.29
N TRP A 169 5.66 -32.37 -42.44
CA TRP A 169 6.48 -32.29 -43.66
C TRP A 169 7.21 -33.60 -43.98
N ARG A 170 7.74 -34.28 -42.96
CA ARG A 170 8.43 -35.56 -43.12
C ARG A 170 7.49 -36.71 -43.52
N ASN A 171 6.25 -36.70 -43.04
CA ASN A 171 5.23 -37.67 -43.45
C ASN A 171 4.74 -37.40 -44.88
N ILE A 172 4.59 -36.13 -45.28
CA ILE A 172 4.22 -35.77 -46.66
C ILE A 172 5.30 -36.21 -47.65
N GLN A 173 6.59 -36.05 -47.32
CA GLN A 173 7.67 -36.55 -48.19
C GLN A 173 7.74 -38.08 -48.27
N GLY A 174 7.34 -38.82 -47.23
CA GLY A 174 7.25 -40.28 -47.26
C GLY A 174 6.13 -40.79 -48.17
N ILE A 175 4.96 -40.15 -48.12
CA ILE A 175 3.80 -40.51 -48.95
C ILE A 175 4.04 -40.21 -50.44
N VAL A 176 4.74 -39.11 -50.75
CA VAL A 176 5.10 -38.74 -52.13
C VAL A 176 6.21 -39.66 -52.69
N GLY A 177 7.06 -40.23 -51.83
CA GLY A 177 8.07 -41.22 -52.22
C GLY A 177 7.49 -42.60 -52.55
N GLU A 178 6.46 -43.06 -51.83
CA GLU A 178 5.81 -44.36 -52.08
C GLU A 178 4.89 -44.36 -53.32
N GLN A 179 4.40 -43.21 -53.77
CA GLN A 179 3.60 -43.12 -55.00
C GLN A 179 4.44 -43.09 -56.30
N ALA A 180 5.77 -43.01 -56.21
CA ALA A 180 6.65 -42.95 -57.37
C ALA A 180 7.15 -44.33 -57.85
N ASP A 181 6.94 -45.41 -57.08
CA ASP A 181 7.45 -46.76 -57.39
C ASP A 181 6.37 -47.76 -57.87
N ILE A 182 5.18 -47.28 -58.24
CA ILE A 182 4.12 -48.14 -58.81
C ILE A 182 3.89 -47.79 -60.28
N GLN A 183 4.91 -48.03 -61.12
CA GLN A 183 4.76 -48.25 -62.56
C GLN A 183 6.09 -48.81 -63.12
N GLY A 184 6.22 -50.13 -63.05
CA GLY A 184 7.25 -50.93 -63.71
C GLY A 184 6.68 -52.27 -64.10
#